data_AF-A0A3D8N0F2-F1
#
_entry.id   AF-A0A3D8N0F2-F1
#
_cell.length_a   1.000
_cell.length_b   1.000
_cell.length_c   1.000
_cell.angle_alpha   90.00
_cell.angle_beta   90.00
_cell.angle_gamma   90.00
#
_symmetry.space_group_name_H-M   'P 1'
#
loop_
_entity.id
_entity.type
_entity.pdbx_description
1 polymer ?
#
loop_
_entity_poly.entity_id
_entity_poly.type
_entity_poly.pdbx_seq_one_letter_code
_entity_poly.pdbx_strand_id
1 'polypeptide(L)' 'MPPVPTDEVEANKHLARLAKAMAHPVRVTILRMLVRQEGCIVGDIVDELPLAQSTISQQLTQLKDAGRHPRPA' A
#
# COMPACT_ATOMS: atom_id res chain seq x y z
N MET A 1 3.39 -13.79 7.99
CA MET A 1 2.15 -13.33 7.34
C MET A 1 1.11 -13.15 8.44
N PRO A 2 0.41 -12.02 8.54
CA PRO A 2 -0.65 -11.88 9.54
C PRO A 2 -1.75 -12.94 9.30
N PRO A 3 -2.44 -13.41 10.35
CA PRO A 3 -3.49 -14.40 10.22
C PRO A 3 -4.66 -13.83 9.42
N VAL A 4 -5.12 -14.58 8.42
CA VAL A 4 -6.35 -14.26 7.69
C VAL A 4 -7.53 -14.49 8.66
N PRO A 5 -8.49 -13.54 8.77
CA PRO A 5 -9.69 -13.76 9.58
C PRO A 5 -10.42 -15.04 9.14
N THR A 6 -10.75 -15.91 10.10
CA THR A 6 -11.49 -17.15 9.83
C THR A 6 -12.96 -16.88 9.48
N ASP A 7 -13.47 -15.70 9.88
CA ASP A 7 -14.79 -15.21 9.51
C ASP A 7 -14.76 -14.58 8.11
N GLU A 8 -15.57 -15.12 7.19
CA GLU A 8 -15.59 -14.70 5.79
C GLU A 8 -16.01 -13.23 5.63
N VAL A 9 -16.91 -12.73 6.48
CA VAL A 9 -17.37 -11.35 6.44
C VAL A 9 -16.25 -10.39 6.84
N GLU A 10 -15.51 -10.69 7.90
CA GLU A 10 -14.34 -9.90 8.31
C GLU A 10 -13.18 -10.00 7.32
N ALA A 11 -12.95 -11.18 6.72
CA ALA A 11 -11.98 -11.34 5.64
C ALA A 11 -12.34 -10.46 4.42
N ASN A 12 -13.62 -10.45 4.01
CA ASN A 12 -14.11 -9.60 2.93
C ASN A 12 -13.99 -8.11 3.27
N LYS A 13 -14.29 -7.69 4.50
CA LYS A 13 -14.06 -6.30 4.96
C LYS A 13 -12.60 -5.92 4.98
N HIS A 14 -11.70 -6.84 5.33
CA HIS A 14 -10.27 -6.61 5.31
C HIS A 14 -9.77 -6.45 3.87
N LEU A 15 -10.17 -7.36 2.98
CA LEU A 15 -9.84 -7.28 1.55
C LEU A 15 -10.37 -6.01 0.90
N ALA A 16 -11.62 -5.63 1.16
CA ALA A 16 -12.22 -4.40 0.64
C ALA A 16 -11.45 -3.14 1.06
N ARG A 17 -10.97 -3.10 2.32
CA ARG A 17 -10.14 -2.00 2.83
C ARG A 17 -8.79 -1.92 2.10
N LEU A 18 -8.10 -3.05 1.94
CA LEU A 18 -6.85 -3.13 1.19
C LEU A 18 -7.05 -2.72 -0.28
N ALA A 19 -8.08 -3.24 -0.93
CA ALA A 19 -8.40 -2.93 -2.33
C ALA A 19 -8.68 -1.42 -2.53
N LYS A 20 -9.46 -0.81 -1.63
CA LYS A 20 -9.73 0.65 -1.66
C LYS A 20 -8.44 1.46 -1.51
N ALA A 21 -7.54 1.02 -0.63
CA ALA A 21 -6.24 1.66 -0.50
C ALA A 21 -5.39 1.52 -1.76
N MET A 22 -5.46 0.41 -2.50
CA MET A 22 -4.67 0.22 -3.73
C MET A 22 -5.27 0.87 -4.98
N ALA A 23 -6.57 1.21 -4.99
CA ALA A 23 -7.33 1.61 -6.20
C ALA A 23 -6.88 2.90 -6.92
N HIS A 24 -5.80 3.56 -6.51
CA HIS A 24 -5.27 4.75 -7.18
C HIS A 24 -4.11 4.39 -8.11
N PRO A 25 -4.10 4.85 -9.38
CA PRO A 25 -3.08 4.47 -10.36
C PRO A 25 -1.65 4.66 -9.87
N VAL A 26 -1.35 5.80 -9.25
CA VAL A 26 -0.01 6.10 -8.70
C VAL A 26 0.42 5.06 -7.66
N ARG A 27 -0.50 4.60 -6.79
CA ARG A 27 -0.19 3.62 -5.75
C ARG A 27 0.06 2.24 -6.34
N VAL A 28 -0.67 1.87 -7.39
CA VAL A 28 -0.39 0.64 -8.14
C VAL A 28 1.01 0.68 -8.77
N THR A 29 1.40 1.81 -9.36
CA THR A 29 2.75 1.97 -9.93
C THR A 29 3.82 1.85 -8.86
N ILE A 30 3.68 2.57 -7.74
CA ILE A 30 4.58 2.46 -6.58
C ILE A 30 4.73 1.01 -6.12
N LEU A 31 3.62 0.28 -5.92
CA LEU A 31 3.66 -1.13 -5.52
C LEU A 31 4.39 -2.01 -6.55
N ARG A 32 4.17 -1.78 -7.85
CA ARG A 32 4.88 -2.53 -8.91
C ARG A 32 6.38 -2.26 -8.89
N MET A 33 6.80 -1.03 -8.60
CA MET A 33 8.23 -0.68 -8.47
C MET A 33 8.84 -1.36 -7.24
N LEU A 34 8.16 -1.28 -6.09
CA LEU A 34 8.59 -1.91 -4.84
C LEU A 34 8.72 -3.44 -4.94
N VAL A 35 7.83 -4.11 -5.66
CA VAL A 35 7.90 -5.58 -5.86
C VAL A 35 9.02 -5.96 -6.83
N ARG A 36 9.40 -5.08 -7.75
CA ARG A 36 10.41 -5.34 -8.78
C ARG A 36 11.84 -5.04 -8.35
N GLN A 37 12.03 -4.15 -7.37
CA GLN A 37 13.35 -3.76 -6.89
C GLN A 37 13.61 -4.33 -5.49
N GLU A 38 14.69 -5.09 -5.35
CA GLU A 38 15.25 -5.47 -4.05
C GLU A 38 15.87 -4.22 -3.39
N GLY A 39 15.05 -3.43 -2.71
CA GLY A 39 15.50 -2.24 -1.98
C GLY A 39 15.40 -0.95 -2.80
N CYS A 40 14.19 -0.53 -3.14
CA CYS A 40 13.95 0.79 -3.72
C CYS A 40 14.04 1.87 -2.63
N ILE A 41 14.87 2.90 -2.83
CA ILE A 41 14.87 4.09 -1.99
C ILE A 41 13.82 5.04 -2.57
N VAL A 42 13.10 5.78 -1.70
CA VAL A 42 12.05 6.73 -2.14
C VAL A 42 12.55 7.71 -3.21
N GLY A 43 13.85 8.01 -3.26
CA GLY A 43 14.48 8.82 -4.30
C GLY A 43 14.34 8.23 -5.71
N ASP A 44 14.55 6.92 -5.87
CA ASP A 44 14.44 6.25 -7.18
C ASP A 44 12.99 6.30 -7.71
N ILE A 45 12.01 6.32 -6.81
CA ILE A 45 10.59 6.45 -7.16
C ILE A 45 10.26 7.86 -7.66
N VAL A 46 10.92 8.88 -7.10
CA VAL A 46 10.74 10.29 -7.50
C VAL A 46 11.28 10.52 -8.91
N ASP A 47 12.37 9.84 -9.29
CA ASP A 47 12.95 10.00 -10.62
C ASP A 47 12.13 9.29 -11.71
N GLU A 48 11.40 8.22 -11.36
CA GLU A 48 10.55 7.47 -12.30
C GLU A 48 9.11 8.01 -12.40
N LEU A 49 8.62 8.77 -11.42
CA LEU A 49 7.27 9.34 -11.42
C LEU A 49 7.33 10.87 -11.51
N PRO A 50 6.55 11.53 -12.39
CA PRO A 50 6.51 13.00 -12.48
C PRO A 50 5.69 13.60 -11.33
N LEU A 51 6.05 13.30 -10.08
CA LEU A 51 5.37 13.68 -8.85
C LEU A 51 6.37 14.20 -7.83
N ALA A 52 5.94 15.14 -6.99
CA ALA A 52 6.76 15.62 -5.88
C ALA A 52 7.02 14.51 -4.85
N GLN A 53 8.20 14.54 -4.22
CA GLN A 53 8.59 13.61 -3.15
C GLN A 53 7.58 13.59 -1.99
N SER A 54 7.01 14.75 -1.66
CA SER A 54 5.96 14.88 -0.64
C SER A 54 4.70 14.10 -1.01
N THR A 55 4.30 14.15 -2.28
CA THR A 55 3.16 13.38 -2.80
C THR A 55 3.45 11.88 -2.73
N ILE A 56 4.63 11.43 -3.14
CA ILE A 56 5.02 10.01 -3.05
C ILE A 56 5.02 9.53 -1.59
N SER A 57 5.60 10.30 -0.67
CA SER A 57 5.61 9.99 0.76
C SER A 57 4.20 9.89 1.35
N GLN A 58 3.29 10.77 0.92
CA GLN A 58 1.89 10.72 1.32
C GLN A 58 1.21 9.44 0.81
N GLN A 59 1.43 9.07 -0.45
CA GLN A 59 0.87 7.84 -1.02
C GLN A 59 1.40 6.59 -0.31
N LEU A 60 2.70 6.55 0.02
CA LEU A 60 3.33 5.46 0.77
C LEU A 60 2.76 5.33 2.18
N THR A 61 2.52 6.45 2.86
CA THR A 61 1.88 6.46 4.19
C THR A 61 0.49 5.85 4.14
N GLN A 62 -0.33 6.24 3.15
CA GLN A 62 -1.67 5.68 2.97
C GLN A 62 -1.65 4.16 2.69
N LEU A 63 -0.72 3.68 1.87
CA LEU A 63 -0.55 2.25 1.61
C LEU A 63 -0.15 1.49 2.88
N LYS A 64 0.80 2.03 3.64
CA LYS A 64 1.28 1.42 4.89
C LYS A 64 0.19 1.34 5.93
N ASP A 65 -0.61 2.40 6.10
CA ASP A 65 -1.69 2.42 7.09
C ASP A 65 -2.80 1.44 6.75
N ALA A 66 -3.09 1.22 5.47
CA ALA A 66 -4.06 0.21 5.05
C ALA A 66 -3.59 -1.23 5.32
N GLY A 67 -2.28 -1.48 5.25
CA GLY A 67 -1.66 -2.77 5.55
C GLY A 67 -1.54 -3.09 7.05
N ARG A 68 -1.78 -2.10 7.93
CA ARG A 68 -1.79 -2.35 9.38
C ARG A 68 -3.06 -3.11 9.74
N HIS A 69 -2.89 -4.32 10.26
CA HIS A 69 -4.00 -5.07 10.84
C HIS A 69 -4.62 -4.25 11.99
N PRO A 70 -5.91 -3.91 11.95
CA PRO A 70 -6.57 -3.26 13.07
C PRO A 70 -6.55 -4.25 14.24
N ARG A 71 -5.80 -3.93 15.30
CA ARG A 71 -5.88 -4.72 16.51
C ARG A 71 -7.30 -4.58 17.07
N PRO A 72 -7.97 -5.69 17.46
CA PRO A 72 -9.19 -5.56 18.22
C PRO A 72 -8.91 -4.76 19.49
N ALA A 73 -9.83 -3.88 19.86
CA ALA A 73 -9.79 -3.11 21.10
C ALA A 73 -9.92 -4.04 22.31
#